data_AF-A0A379UNP5-F1
#
_entry.id   AF-A0A379UNP5-F1
#
_cell.length_a   1.000
_cell.length_b   1.000
_cell.length_c   1.000
_cell.angle_alpha   90.00
_cell.angle_beta   90.00
_cell.angle_gamma   90.00
#
_symmetry.space_group_name_H-M   'P 1'
#
loop_
_entity.id
_entity.type
_entity.pdbx_description
1 polymer ?
#
loop_
_entity_poly.entity_id
_entity_poly.type
_entity_poly.pdbx_seq_one_letter_code
_entity_poly.pdbx_strand_id
1 'polypeptide(L)'
;MAIQAQQKAPLDALRKFLESFSGPVIFSVESEGRREALGELLARIKIAPKRILRLDEAQDAGRYLMIGAAEHGFIDTQRNLALICESDLLGERVARRRWIPSYDQPGYVDS
;
A
#
# COMPACT_ATOMS: atom_id res chain seq x y z
N MET A 1 28.65 17.56 4.71
CA MET A 1 27.70 16.57 4.16
C MET A 1 26.70 16.23 5.26
N ALA A 2 25.52 16.83 5.22
CA ALA A 2 24.48 16.60 6.21
C ALA A 2 23.22 16.20 5.44
N ILE A 3 23.06 14.90 5.20
CA ILE A 3 21.78 14.35 4.73
C ILE A 3 21.09 13.81 5.96
N GLN A 4 20.09 14.58 6.36
CA GLN A 4 19.43 14.54 7.63
C GLN A 4 18.80 13.17 7.86
N ALA A 5 19.12 12.59 9.01
CA ALA A 5 18.42 11.49 9.65
C ALA A 5 16.98 11.91 10.05
N GLN A 6 16.15 12.18 9.05
CA GLN A 6 14.69 12.27 9.18
C GLN A 6 14.05 10.97 8.67
N GLN A 7 14.67 9.83 8.95
CA GLN A 7 14.11 8.49 8.80
C GLN A 7 13.00 8.19 9.82
N LYS A 8 12.24 9.21 10.26
CA LYS A 8 11.34 9.03 11.40
C LYS A 8 10.00 8.45 11.05
N ALA A 9 9.57 8.34 9.78
CA ALA A 9 8.37 7.55 9.50
C ALA A 9 8.04 7.26 8.01
N PRO A 10 8.80 6.38 7.30
CA PRO A 10 8.22 5.69 6.13
C PRO A 10 6.90 4.98 6.50
N LEU A 11 6.79 4.54 7.75
CA LEU A 11 5.59 3.97 8.37
C LEU A 11 4.39 4.93 8.50
N ASP A 12 4.59 6.23 8.75
CA ASP A 12 3.45 7.18 8.87
C ASP A 12 2.84 7.46 7.50
N ALA A 13 3.67 7.61 6.46
CA ALA A 13 3.18 7.77 5.10
C ALA A 13 2.36 6.56 4.67
N LEU A 14 2.87 5.35 4.96
CA LEU A 14 2.15 4.11 4.72
C LEU A 14 0.85 4.05 5.55
N ARG A 15 0.89 4.38 6.84
CA ARG A 15 -0.30 4.38 7.69
C ARG A 15 -1.39 5.31 7.13
N LYS A 16 -1.03 6.55 6.79
CA LYS A 16 -1.97 7.52 6.19
C LYS A 16 -2.54 7.02 4.86
N PHE A 17 -1.72 6.38 4.03
CA PHE A 17 -2.18 5.73 2.80
C PHE A 17 -3.21 4.63 3.12
N LEU A 18 -2.92 3.76 4.09
CA LEU A 18 -3.80 2.65 4.49
C LEU A 18 -5.08 3.08 5.21
N GLU A 19 -5.09 4.27 5.80
CA GLU A 19 -6.27 4.93 6.37
C GLU A 19 -7.10 5.65 5.29
N SER A 20 -6.46 6.22 4.27
CA SER A 20 -7.14 6.93 3.17
C SER A 20 -7.63 6.01 2.06
N PHE A 21 -7.03 4.84 1.88
CA PHE A 21 -7.40 3.89 0.83
C PHE A 21 -8.43 2.89 1.33
N SER A 22 -9.58 2.88 0.67
CA SER A 22 -10.70 2.00 0.99
C SER A 22 -10.64 0.64 0.28
N GLY A 23 -9.68 0.43 -0.61
CA GLY A 23 -9.56 -0.80 -1.41
C GLY A 23 -8.59 -1.84 -0.84
N PRO A 24 -8.51 -3.03 -1.47
CA PRO A 24 -7.50 -4.03 -1.15
C PRO A 24 -6.07 -3.51 -1.38
N VAL A 25 -5.24 -3.59 -0.35
CA VAL A 25 -3.80 -3.27 -0.44
C VAL A 25 -2.99 -4.54 -0.33
N ILE A 26 -2.17 -4.80 -1.33
CA ILE A 26 -1.37 -6.00 -1.47
C ILE A 26 0.10 -5.61 -1.39
N PHE A 27 0.78 -6.16 -0.40
CA PHE A 27 2.22 -6.03 -0.25
C PHE A 27 2.92 -7.15 -0.99
N SER A 28 3.84 -6.81 -1.88
CA SER A 28 4.67 -7.80 -2.58
C SER A 28 6.10 -7.78 -2.04
N VAL A 29 6.62 -8.97 -1.74
CA VAL A 29 7.98 -9.18 -1.25
C VAL A 29 8.67 -10.32 -1.99
N GLU A 30 9.97 -10.25 -2.13
CA GLU A 30 10.74 -11.20 -2.95
C GLU A 30 11.01 -12.54 -2.24
N SER A 31 10.99 -12.55 -0.90
CA SER A 31 11.37 -13.73 -0.12
C SER A 31 10.57 -13.84 1.18
N GLU A 32 10.60 -15.03 1.78
CA GLU A 32 9.95 -15.28 3.05
C GLU A 32 10.58 -14.52 4.22
N GLY A 33 11.91 -14.35 4.24
CA GLY A 33 12.56 -13.52 5.26
C GLY A 33 12.15 -12.04 5.18
N ARG A 34 11.92 -11.52 3.97
CA ARG A 34 11.39 -10.16 3.76
C ARG A 34 9.92 -10.05 4.15
N ARG A 35 9.13 -11.09 3.92
CA ARG A 35 7.76 -11.19 4.45
C ARG A 35 7.73 -11.03 5.96
N GLU A 36 8.61 -11.72 6.67
CA GLU A 36 8.69 -11.63 8.14
C GLU A 36 9.08 -10.22 8.58
N ALA A 37 10.14 -9.65 7.99
CA ALA A 37 10.58 -8.29 8.28
C ALA A 37 9.47 -7.24 8.02
N LEU A 38 8.76 -7.35 6.89
CA LEU A 38 7.65 -6.46 6.56
C LEU A 38 6.46 -6.68 7.50
N GLY A 39 6.17 -7.93 7.86
CA GLY A 39 5.13 -8.28 8.82
C GLY A 39 5.39 -7.69 10.20
N GLU A 40 6.62 -7.77 10.70
CA GLU A 40 7.02 -7.14 11.96
C GLU A 40 6.90 -5.61 11.90
N LEU A 41 7.28 -5.01 10.77
CA LEU A 41 7.18 -3.57 10.55
C LEU A 41 5.72 -3.09 10.53
N LEU A 42 4.82 -3.85 9.88
CA LEU A 42 3.38 -3.59 9.87
C LEU A 42 2.73 -3.83 11.24
N ALA A 43 3.22 -4.80 12.02
CA ALA A 43 2.74 -5.06 13.37
C ALA A 43 2.95 -3.86 14.30
N ARG A 44 4.01 -3.06 14.10
CA ARG A 44 4.26 -1.80 14.85
C ARG A 44 3.17 -0.76 14.66
N ILE A 45 2.49 -0.76 13.52
CA ILE A 45 1.34 0.11 13.22
C ILE A 45 -0.01 -0.62 13.37
N LYS A 46 -0.03 -1.79 14.03
CA LYS A 46 -1.21 -2.63 14.27
C LYS A 46 -1.88 -3.14 12.99
N ILE A 47 -1.10 -3.37 11.94
CA ILE A 47 -1.60 -3.90 10.68
C ILE A 47 -1.13 -5.34 10.53
N ALA A 48 -2.10 -6.25 10.39
CA ALA A 48 -1.85 -7.66 10.16
C ALA A 48 -2.31 -8.02 8.74
N PRO A 49 -1.41 -8.03 7.75
CA PRO A 49 -1.79 -8.39 6.38
C PRO A 49 -2.10 -9.89 6.28
N LYS A 50 -3.15 -10.24 5.55
CA LYS A 50 -3.51 -11.63 5.26
C LYS A 50 -2.60 -12.17 4.15
N ARG A 51 -2.00 -13.34 4.36
CA ARG A 51 -1.22 -13.99 3.31
C ARG A 51 -2.13 -14.42 2.16
N ILE A 52 -1.73 -14.09 0.94
CA ILE A 52 -2.35 -14.55 -0.30
C ILE A 52 -1.26 -15.08 -1.24
N LEU A 53 -1.65 -16.00 -2.12
CA LEU A 53 -0.80 -16.53 -3.18
C LEU A 53 -1.10 -15.84 -4.50
N ARG A 54 -2.32 -15.32 -4.68
CA ARG A 54 -2.78 -14.73 -5.93
C ARG A 54 -3.46 -13.39 -5.69
N LEU A 55 -3.30 -12.47 -6.64
CA LEU A 55 -3.93 -11.14 -6.59
C LEU A 55 -5.47 -11.22 -6.55
N ASP A 56 -6.05 -12.27 -7.15
CA ASP A 56 -7.49 -12.51 -7.19
C ASP A 56 -8.12 -12.92 -5.83
N GLU A 57 -7.29 -13.27 -4.84
CA GLU A 57 -7.76 -13.55 -3.48
C GLU A 57 -8.03 -12.27 -2.67
N ALA A 58 -7.54 -11.12 -3.13
CA ALA A 58 -7.75 -9.82 -2.51
C ALA A 58 -9.07 -9.18 -2.97
N GLN A 59 -10.19 -9.81 -2.58
CA GLN A 59 -11.53 -9.38 -2.99
C GLN A 59 -12.13 -8.32 -2.06
N ASP A 60 -11.80 -8.39 -0.77
CA ASP A 60 -12.30 -7.47 0.23
C ASP A 60 -11.37 -6.27 0.45
N ALA A 61 -11.93 -5.19 0.99
CA ALA A 61 -11.18 -4.04 1.49
C ALA A 61 -10.31 -4.45 2.69
N GLY A 62 -9.10 -4.94 2.39
CA GLY A 62 -8.21 -5.56 3.36
C GLY A 62 -6.74 -5.28 3.08
N ARG A 63 -5.89 -5.76 3.98
CA ARG A 63 -4.44 -5.72 3.82
C ARG A 63 -3.99 -7.13 3.55
N TYR A 64 -3.20 -7.31 2.51
CA TYR A 64 -2.77 -8.60 2.03
C TYR A 64 -1.27 -8.59 1.79
N LEU A 65 -0.63 -9.76 1.87
CA LEU A 65 0.78 -9.91 1.59
C LEU A 65 1.00 -11.15 0.73
N MET A 66 1.76 -10.98 -0.34
CA MET A 66 2.17 -12.04 -1.24
C MET A 66 3.69 -12.07 -1.39
N ILE A 67 4.22 -13.26 -1.66
CA ILE A 67 5.62 -13.43 -2.07
C ILE A 67 5.61 -13.49 -3.60
N GLY A 68 6.38 -12.62 -4.25
CA GLY A 68 6.47 -12.55 -5.71
C GLY A 68 7.61 -11.64 -6.16
N ALA A 69 8.02 -11.79 -7.41
CA ALA A 69 9.07 -10.99 -8.04
C ALA A 69 8.55 -9.64 -8.57
N ALA A 70 7.55 -9.03 -7.90
CA ALA A 70 7.03 -7.75 -8.35
C ALA A 70 8.06 -6.65 -8.02
N GLU A 71 8.65 -6.05 -9.04
CA GLU A 71 9.68 -5.03 -8.87
C GLU A 71 9.10 -3.63 -8.62
N HIS A 72 7.83 -3.41 -9.00
CA HIS A 72 7.18 -2.11 -8.95
C HIS A 72 5.74 -2.20 -8.43
N GLY A 73 5.42 -1.35 -7.44
CA GLY A 73 4.06 -1.11 -7.00
C GLY A 73 3.21 -0.38 -8.06
N PHE A 74 1.90 -0.62 -8.03
CA PHE A 74 0.94 0.07 -8.88
C PHE A 74 -0.41 0.20 -8.18
N ILE A 75 -1.24 1.12 -8.66
CA ILE A 75 -2.63 1.26 -8.20
C ILE A 75 -3.53 1.02 -9.40
N ASP A 76 -4.35 -0.01 -9.30
CA ASP A 76 -5.42 -0.30 -10.25
C ASP A 76 -6.67 0.47 -9.82
N THR A 77 -6.99 1.54 -10.54
CA THR A 77 -8.17 2.36 -10.29
C THR A 77 -9.47 1.70 -10.75
N GLN A 78 -9.42 0.69 -11.62
CA GLN A 78 -10.61 -0.04 -12.07
C GLN A 78 -11.06 -1.05 -11.03
N ARG A 79 -10.10 -1.72 -10.38
CA ARG A 79 -10.36 -2.69 -9.31
C ARG A 79 -10.24 -2.07 -7.91
N ASN A 80 -9.94 -0.78 -7.84
CA ASN A 80 -9.62 -0.06 -6.61
C ASN A 80 -8.61 -0.83 -5.75
N LEU A 81 -7.53 -1.32 -6.37
CA LEU A 81 -6.55 -2.19 -5.73
C LEU A 81 -5.18 -1.52 -5.75
N ALA A 82 -4.45 -1.57 -4.65
CA ALA A 82 -3.09 -1.05 -4.57
C ALA A 82 -2.11 -2.20 -4.34
N LEU A 83 -1.10 -2.33 -5.19
CA LEU A 83 0.06 -3.19 -4.98
C LEU A 83 1.25 -2.32 -4.58
N ILE A 84 1.88 -2.66 -3.46
CA ILE A 84 3.01 -1.94 -2.89
C ILE A 84 4.16 -2.93 -2.74
N CYS A 85 5.31 -2.64 -3.35
CA CYS A 85 6.51 -3.45 -3.17
C CYS A 85 7.32 -2.94 -1.97
N GLU A 86 8.12 -3.81 -1.38
CA GLU A 86 9.08 -3.41 -0.33
C GLU A 86 10.00 -2.27 -0.79
N SER A 87 10.42 -2.28 -2.05
CA SER A 87 11.22 -1.22 -2.66
C SER A 87 10.52 0.14 -2.66
N ASP A 88 9.18 0.20 -2.68
CA ASP A 88 8.43 1.46 -2.56
C ASP A 88 8.34 1.95 -1.10
N LEU A 89 8.44 1.03 -0.13
CA LEU A 89 8.39 1.33 1.30
C LEU A 89 9.76 1.72 1.87
N LEU A 90 10.81 1.06 1.40
CA LEU A 90 12.20 1.24 1.84
C LEU A 90 13.01 2.12 0.88
N GLY A 91 12.60 2.24 -0.38
CA GLY A 91 13.20 3.13 -1.36
C GLY A 91 12.55 4.52 -1.33
N GLU A 92 13.37 5.55 -1.51
CA GLU A 92 13.11 6.99 -1.37
C GLU A 92 11.95 7.61 -2.17
N ARG A 93 11.04 6.83 -2.78
CA ARG A 93 10.05 7.34 -3.73
C ARG A 93 8.69 6.71 -3.50
N VAL A 94 8.06 6.96 -2.35
CA VAL A 94 6.59 6.95 -2.29
C VAL A 94 6.12 8.07 -3.22
N ALA A 95 5.83 7.69 -4.46
CA ALA A 95 5.34 8.58 -5.48
C ALA A 95 4.10 9.28 -4.92
N ARG A 96 4.23 10.60 -4.73
CA ARG A 96 3.14 11.55 -4.57
C ARG A 96 2.21 11.48 -5.79
N ARG A 97 1.47 10.39 -5.98
CA ARG A 97 0.27 10.43 -6.80
C ARG A 97 -0.80 11.02 -5.93
N ARG A 98 -0.97 12.33 -6.14
CA ARG A 98 -2.01 13.18 -5.58
C ARG A 98 -3.34 12.44 -5.70
N TRP A 99 -3.81 11.97 -4.56
CA TRP A 99 -5.16 11.49 -4.36
C TRP A 99 -6.12 12.61 -4.77
N ILE A 100 -6.77 12.43 -5.90
CA ILE A 100 -8.02 13.13 -6.16
C ILE A 100 -9.08 12.09 -5.78
N PRO A 101 -9.68 12.17 -4.58
CA PRO A 101 -10.78 11.29 -4.25
C PRO A 101 -11.88 11.50 -5.30
N SER A 102 -12.27 10.45 -6.02
CA SER A 102 -13.37 10.47 -6.99
C SER A 102 -14.76 10.62 -6.33
N TYR A 103 -14.84 11.22 -5.14
CA TYR A 103 -16.07 11.65 -4.50
C TYR A 103 -16.32 13.14 -4.81
N ASP A 104 -16.50 13.44 -6.09
CA ASP A 104 -17.25 14.63 -6.52
C ASP A 104 -17.96 14.30 -7.84
N GLN A 105 -18.96 13.42 -7.73
CA GLN A 105 -20.06 13.39 -8.68
C GLN A 105 -21.36 13.52 -7.90
N PRO A 106 -21.87 14.75 -7.67
CA PRO A 106 -23.28 14.93 -7.47
C PRO A 106 -23.94 14.95 -8.85
N GLY A 107 -24.56 13.82 -9.21
CA GLY A 107 -25.59 13.82 -10.25
C GLY A 107 -26.86 14.52 -9.73
N TYR A 108 -27.50 15.23 -10.66
CA TYR A 108 -28.94 15.50 -10.74
C TYR A 108 -29.58 16.55 -9.80
N VAL A 109 -29.98 17.69 -10.40
CA VAL A 109 -31.31 18.27 -10.17
C VAL A 109 -31.73 19.10 -11.40
N ASP A 110 -32.81 18.63 -12.03
CA ASP A 110 -33.70 19.32 -12.96
C ASP A 110 -33.87 20.83 -12.70
N SER A 111 -33.74 21.67 -13.74
CA SER A 111 -34.66 22.78 -14.12
C SER A 111 -34.15 23.51 -15.37
#